data_AF-A0A1W2EZ61-F1
#
_entry.id   AF-A0A1W2EZ61-F1
#
_cell.length_a   1.000
_cell.length_b   1.000
_cell.length_c   1.000
_cell.angle_alpha   90.00
_cell.angle_beta   90.00
_cell.angle_gamma   90.00
#
_symmetry.space_group_name_H-M   'P 1'
#
loop_
_entity.id
_entity.type
_entity.pdbx_description
1 polymer ?
#
loop_
_entity_poly.entity_id
_entity_poly.type
_entity_poly.pdbx_seq_one_letter_code
_entity_poly.pdbx_strand_id
1 'polypeptide(L)'
;MTRSLNEAERAVLTRILSEQFPELPGQIDRARVTAPWSENALSVDIEVPDQTAIPGGVSGVVPVRAFVNGDNGELVGEVLVWASHGVLAALEYATFTDEPPVSLPSADRIWFE
;
A
#
# COMPACT_ATOMS: atom_id res chain seq x y z
N MET A 1 -13.51 7.44 9.60
CA MET A 1 -14.71 7.09 8.81
C MET A 1 -14.26 6.04 7.83
N THR A 2 -14.92 4.88 7.81
CA THR A 2 -14.56 3.79 6.90
C THR A 2 -14.99 4.11 5.48
N ARG A 3 -14.11 3.94 4.49
CA ARG A 3 -14.40 4.12 3.06
C ARG A 3 -13.77 3.04 2.20
N SER A 4 -14.23 2.87 0.97
CA SER A 4 -13.52 2.05 -0.01
C SER A 4 -12.16 2.66 -0.34
N LEU A 5 -11.24 1.81 -0.83
CA LEU A 5 -10.02 2.29 -1.47
C LEU A 5 -10.36 3.21 -2.65
N ASN A 6 -9.61 4.30 -2.80
CA ASN A 6 -9.68 5.15 -3.98
C ASN A 6 -8.89 4.53 -5.15
N GLU A 7 -8.95 5.16 -6.32
CA GLU A 7 -8.28 4.66 -7.53
C GLU A 7 -6.76 4.54 -7.37
N ALA A 8 -6.12 5.54 -6.76
CA ALA A 8 -4.67 5.56 -6.58
C ALA A 8 -4.20 4.47 -5.59
N GLU A 9 -4.89 4.30 -4.47
CA GLU A 9 -4.62 3.24 -3.48
C GLU A 9 -4.77 1.85 -4.12
N ARG A 10 -5.82 1.64 -4.91
CA ARG A 10 -6.05 0.37 -5.64
C ARG A 10 -4.94 0.11 -6.65
N ALA A 11 -4.55 1.12 -7.42
CA ALA A 11 -3.52 0.99 -8.45
C ALA A 11 -2.15 0.65 -7.83
N VAL A 12 -1.77 1.34 -6.76
CA VAL A 12 -0.53 1.12 -6.01
C VAL A 12 -0.50 -0.29 -5.40
N LEU A 13 -1.56 -0.68 -4.68
CA LEU A 13 -1.66 -2.02 -4.10
C LEU A 13 -1.60 -3.11 -5.18
N THR A 14 -2.31 -2.93 -6.29
CA THR A 14 -2.30 -3.89 -7.40
C THR A 14 -0.90 -4.05 -7.97
N ARG A 15 -0.19 -2.94 -8.20
CA ARG A 15 1.18 -2.94 -8.74
C ARG A 15 2.14 -3.70 -7.83
N ILE A 16 2.14 -3.38 -6.54
CA ILE A 16 3.07 -3.98 -5.57
C ILE A 16 2.77 -5.46 -5.37
N LEU A 17 1.50 -5.82 -5.17
CA LEU A 17 1.11 -7.21 -4.88
C LEU A 17 1.25 -8.14 -6.10
N SER A 18 1.27 -7.59 -7.32
CA SER A 18 1.46 -8.37 -8.55
C SER A 18 2.86 -9.00 -8.68
N GLU A 19 3.85 -8.54 -7.93
CA GLU A 19 5.22 -9.05 -8.03
C GLU A 19 5.37 -10.46 -7.44
N GLN A 20 4.93 -10.68 -6.20
CA GLN A 20 5.22 -11.94 -5.47
C GLN A 20 4.11 -12.39 -4.50
N PHE A 21 2.93 -11.75 -4.52
CA PHE A 21 1.85 -12.05 -3.56
C PHE A 21 0.52 -12.33 -4.25
N PRO A 22 0.43 -13.33 -5.15
CA PRO A 22 -0.77 -13.59 -5.96
C PRO A 22 -2.04 -13.88 -5.13
N GLU A 23 -1.90 -14.21 -3.85
CA GLU A 23 -3.00 -14.47 -2.91
C GLU A 23 -3.66 -13.21 -2.34
N LEU A 24 -2.98 -12.05 -2.37
CA LEU A 24 -3.45 -10.80 -1.78
C LEU A 24 -4.28 -9.89 -2.73
N PRO A 25 -4.05 -9.82 -4.06
CA PRO A 25 -4.82 -8.98 -4.97
C PRO A 25 -6.34 -9.20 -4.90
N GLY A 26 -6.78 -10.44 -4.64
CA GLY A 26 -8.21 -10.75 -4.47
C GLY A 26 -8.89 -10.02 -3.30
N GLN A 27 -8.12 -9.42 -2.40
CA GLN A 27 -8.62 -8.66 -1.25
C GLN A 27 -8.87 -7.19 -1.57
N ILE A 28 -8.25 -6.63 -2.62
CA ILE A 28 -8.31 -5.19 -2.95
C ILE A 28 -9.75 -4.72 -3.20
N ASP A 29 -10.61 -5.56 -3.78
CA ASP A 29 -12.01 -5.23 -4.03
C ASP A 29 -12.88 -5.12 -2.78
N ARG A 30 -12.44 -5.74 -1.68
CA ARG A 30 -13.14 -5.73 -0.40
C ARG A 30 -12.50 -4.80 0.61
N ALA A 31 -11.24 -4.46 0.41
CA ALA A 31 -10.46 -3.61 1.28
C ALA A 31 -11.12 -2.24 1.51
N ARG A 32 -11.12 -1.80 2.77
CA ARG A 32 -11.64 -0.52 3.21
C ARG A 32 -10.58 0.22 4.01
N VAL A 33 -10.41 1.51 3.72
CA VAL A 33 -9.63 2.40 4.58
C VAL A 33 -10.44 2.70 5.83
N THR A 34 -9.87 2.48 6.99
CA THR A 34 -10.51 2.72 8.29
C THR A 34 -10.08 4.07 8.89
N ALA A 35 -8.79 4.40 8.76
CA ALA A 35 -8.20 5.65 9.24
C ALA A 35 -6.96 6.06 8.43
N PRO A 36 -6.75 7.36 8.16
CA PRO A 36 -5.43 7.87 7.81
C PRO A 36 -4.54 7.92 9.05
N TRP A 37 -3.22 7.78 8.87
CA TRP A 37 -2.28 7.82 10.00
C TRP A 37 -2.13 9.21 10.63
N SER A 38 -2.38 10.27 9.86
CA SER A 38 -2.48 11.65 10.33
C SER A 38 -3.33 12.50 9.38
N GLU A 39 -3.55 13.76 9.71
CA GLU A 39 -4.24 14.70 8.81
C GLU A 39 -3.46 14.83 7.50
N ASN A 40 -4.11 14.55 6.37
CA ASN A 40 -3.52 14.53 5.02
C ASN A 40 -2.44 13.45 4.77
N ALA A 41 -2.29 12.46 5.65
CA ALA A 41 -1.39 11.34 5.39
C ALA A 41 -1.82 10.55 4.14
N LEU A 42 -0.83 10.15 3.34
CA LEU A 42 -1.00 9.14 2.31
C LEU A 42 -1.07 7.72 2.89
N SER A 43 -0.47 7.53 4.07
CA SER A 43 -0.51 6.27 4.80
C SER A 43 -1.87 6.07 5.46
N VAL A 44 -2.44 4.87 5.29
CA VAL A 44 -3.79 4.51 5.71
C VAL A 44 -3.83 3.11 6.29
N ASP A 45 -4.64 2.95 7.33
CA ASP A 45 -5.05 1.64 7.84
C ASP A 45 -6.12 1.04 6.96
N ILE A 46 -5.99 -0.26 6.70
CA ILE A 46 -6.88 -1.04 5.83
C ILE A 46 -7.46 -2.20 6.62
N GLU A 47 -8.76 -2.42 6.45
CA GLU A 47 -9.42 -3.67 6.84
C GLU A 47 -9.94 -4.38 5.58
N VAL A 48 -9.98 -5.71 5.61
CA VAL A 48 -10.65 -6.52 4.58
C VAL A 48 -11.80 -7.27 5.26
N PRO A 49 -13.05 -6.75 5.17
CA PRO A 49 -14.20 -7.36 5.82
C PRO A 49 -14.40 -8.80 5.37
N ASP A 50 -14.89 -9.64 6.28
CA ASP A 50 -15.22 -11.05 6.06
C ASP A 50 -14.05 -11.93 5.57
N GLN A 51 -12.82 -11.43 5.65
CA GLN A 51 -11.62 -12.19 5.32
C GLN A 51 -11.05 -12.86 6.57
N THR A 52 -10.83 -14.17 6.50
CA THR A 52 -10.24 -14.92 7.62
C THR A 52 -8.73 -14.87 7.53
N ALA A 53 -8.09 -14.47 8.63
CA ALA A 53 -6.65 -14.58 8.84
C ALA A 53 -6.16 -16.00 8.50
N ILE A 54 -5.09 -16.09 7.70
CA ILE A 54 -4.44 -17.33 7.31
C ILE A 54 -3.32 -17.63 8.32
N PRO A 55 -3.40 -18.71 9.11
CA PRO A 55 -2.32 -19.11 10.01
C PRO A 55 -1.03 -19.35 9.23
N GLY A 56 0.07 -18.73 9.66
CA GLY A 56 1.36 -18.77 8.94
C GLY A 56 1.42 -17.88 7.70
N GLY A 57 0.36 -17.12 7.39
CA GLY A 57 0.38 -16.07 6.38
C GLY A 57 1.27 -14.89 6.79
N VAL A 58 1.60 -14.04 5.81
CA VAL A 58 2.47 -12.88 6.02
C VAL A 58 1.90 -11.96 7.10
N SER A 59 2.74 -11.58 8.06
CA SER A 59 2.45 -10.57 9.08
C SER A 59 3.59 -9.56 9.14
N GLY A 60 3.25 -8.28 9.14
CA GLY A 60 4.20 -7.17 9.04
C GLY A 60 4.27 -6.61 7.61
N VAL A 61 5.39 -5.97 7.28
CA VAL A 61 5.65 -5.46 5.93
C VAL A 61 5.75 -6.64 4.97
N VAL A 62 4.93 -6.60 3.92
CA VAL A 62 5.03 -7.50 2.78
C VAL A 62 6.41 -7.28 2.15
N PRO A 63 7.25 -8.33 1.95
CA PRO A 63 8.64 -8.17 1.56
C PRO A 63 8.80 -7.86 0.05
N VAL A 64 8.16 -6.80 -0.41
CA VAL A 64 8.38 -6.15 -1.71
C VAL A 64 8.93 -4.76 -1.44
N ARG A 65 10.14 -4.47 -1.94
CA ARG A 65 10.73 -3.13 -1.87
C ARG A 65 10.22 -2.30 -3.03
N ALA A 66 9.22 -1.45 -2.78
CA ALA A 66 8.56 -0.67 -3.82
C ALA A 66 8.96 0.81 -3.74
N PHE A 67 9.94 1.20 -4.54
CA PHE A 67 10.47 2.55 -4.55
C PHE A 67 9.71 3.48 -5.50
N VAL A 68 9.74 4.77 -5.20
CA VAL A 68 9.01 5.79 -5.95
C VAL A 68 9.98 6.77 -6.58
N ASN A 69 9.84 6.95 -7.90
CA ASN A 69 10.55 7.99 -8.63
C ASN A 69 9.73 9.28 -8.74
N GLY A 70 10.41 10.41 -8.56
CA GLY A 70 9.88 11.75 -8.84
C GLY A 70 9.86 12.07 -10.33
N ASP A 71 9.49 13.30 -10.66
CA ASP A 71 9.31 13.75 -12.05
C ASP A 71 10.60 13.75 -12.87
N ASN A 72 11.77 13.86 -12.21
CA ASN A 72 13.07 13.85 -12.88
C ASN A 72 13.80 12.49 -12.75
N GLY A 73 13.12 11.47 -12.21
CA GLY A 73 13.68 10.13 -12.01
C GLY A 73 14.48 9.97 -10.72
N GLU A 74 14.48 10.99 -9.86
CA GLU A 74 15.06 10.92 -8.52
C GLU A 74 14.25 10.01 -7.60
N LEU A 75 14.92 9.36 -6.66
CA LEU A 75 14.26 8.56 -5.62
C LEU A 75 13.62 9.49 -4.58
N VAL A 76 12.30 9.48 -4.48
CA VAL A 76 11.53 10.36 -3.57
C VAL A 76 10.90 9.65 -2.38
N GLY A 77 10.83 8.32 -2.41
CA GLY A 77 10.25 7.55 -1.31
C GLY A 77 10.12 6.06 -1.59
N GLU A 78 9.40 5.40 -0.70
CA GLU A 78 9.07 3.98 -0.75
C GLU A 78 7.61 3.79 -0.34
N VAL A 79 6.94 2.82 -0.96
CA VAL A 79 5.60 2.38 -0.57
C VAL A 79 5.71 1.02 0.08
N LEU A 80 5.16 0.91 1.28
CA LEU A 80 5.15 -0.32 2.06
C LEU A 80 3.70 -0.83 2.13
N VAL A 81 3.53 -2.13 1.90
CA VAL A 81 2.23 -2.79 2.11
C VAL A 81 2.34 -3.62 3.36
N TRP A 82 1.39 -3.47 4.28
CA TRP A 82 1.35 -4.22 5.52
C TRP A 82 0.28 -5.30 5.44
N ALA A 83 0.61 -6.46 5.98
CA ALA A 83 -0.33 -7.55 6.17
C ALA A 83 -0.39 -7.96 7.65
N SER A 84 -1.53 -8.48 8.06
CA SER A 84 -1.75 -9.12 9.35
C SER A 84 -2.34 -10.49 9.10
N HIS A 85 -1.55 -11.53 9.36
CA HIS A 85 -1.94 -12.92 9.16
C HIS A 85 -2.49 -13.20 7.75
N GLY A 86 -1.80 -12.75 6.70
CA GLY A 86 -2.21 -12.95 5.31
C GLY A 86 -3.38 -12.07 4.84
N VAL A 87 -3.74 -11.03 5.59
CA VAL A 87 -4.79 -10.06 5.24
C VAL A 87 -4.20 -8.66 5.15
N LEU A 88 -4.58 -7.88 4.12
CA LEU A 88 -4.13 -6.48 3.99
C LEU A 88 -4.50 -5.67 5.25
N ALA A 89 -3.53 -4.93 5.77
CA ALA A 89 -3.63 -4.22 7.04
C ALA A 89 -3.32 -2.72 6.95
N ALA A 90 -2.42 -2.31 6.06
CA ALA A 90 -2.15 -0.90 5.81
C ALA A 90 -1.45 -0.69 4.46
N LEU A 91 -1.54 0.54 3.97
CA LEU A 91 -0.70 1.08 2.91
C LEU A 91 0.08 2.25 3.52
N GLU A 92 1.40 2.23 3.39
CA GLU A 92 2.27 3.28 3.94
C GLU A 92 3.09 3.92 2.82
N TYR A 93 3.23 5.23 2.88
CA TYR A 93 4.18 5.98 2.07
C TYR A 93 5.29 6.56 2.96
N ALA A 94 6.51 6.06 2.79
CA ALA A 94 7.71 6.57 3.45
C ALA A 94 8.39 7.61 2.54
N THR A 95 8.43 8.86 3.00
CA THR A 95 9.02 9.98 2.24
C THR A 95 10.53 10.06 2.48
N PHE A 96 11.33 10.21 1.42
CA PHE A 96 12.79 10.41 1.51
C PHE A 96 13.23 11.86 1.26
N THR A 97 12.29 12.74 0.91
CA THR A 97 12.48 14.16 0.67
C THR A 97 12.01 15.01 1.86
N ASP A 98 12.43 16.28 1.90
CA ASP A 98 11.97 17.24 2.92
C ASP A 98 10.51 17.68 2.69
N GLU A 99 10.05 17.61 1.44
CA GLU A 99 8.67 17.92 1.06
C GLU A 99 7.90 16.62 0.80
N PRO A 100 6.94 16.23 1.66
CA PRO A 100 6.13 15.05 1.44
C PRO A 100 5.13 15.26 0.29
N PRO A 101 4.86 14.23 -0.52
CA PRO A 101 3.88 14.32 -1.58
C PRO A 101 2.45 14.46 -1.04
N VAL A 102 1.60 15.15 -1.81
CA VAL A 102 0.18 15.36 -1.47
C VAL A 102 -0.75 14.30 -2.06
N SER A 103 -0.22 13.40 -2.90
CA SER A 103 -0.95 12.28 -3.48
C SER A 103 -0.03 11.07 -3.64
N LEU A 104 -0.63 9.88 -3.64
CA LEU A 104 0.08 8.65 -4.00
C LEU A 104 0.64 8.75 -5.43
N PRO A 105 1.78 8.10 -5.73
CA PRO A 105 2.33 8.08 -7.06
C PRO A 105 1.44 7.29 -8.01
N SER A 106 1.54 7.58 -9.31
CA SER A 106 1.01 6.69 -10.32
C SER A 106 1.79 5.36 -10.32
N ALA A 107 1.12 4.25 -10.63
CA ALA A 107 1.70 2.91 -10.52
C ALA A 107 2.94 2.68 -11.41
N ASP A 108 3.08 3.45 -12.50
CA ASP A 108 4.25 3.44 -13.39
C ASP A 108 5.49 4.12 -12.80
N ARG A 109 5.35 4.89 -11.72
CA ARG A 109 6.48 5.47 -10.97
C ARG A 109 7.01 4.52 -9.89
N ILE A 110 6.36 3.38 -9.70
CA ILE A 110 6.77 2.36 -8.72
C ILE A 110 7.67 1.35 -9.40
N TRP A 111 8.87 1.18 -8.84
CA TRP A 111 9.85 0.19 -9.28
C TRP A 111 10.31 -0.67 -8.09
N PHE A 112 10.89 -1.83 -8.41
CA PHE A 112 11.29 -2.83 -7.42
C PHE A 112 12.78 -3.14 -7.52
N GLU A 113 13.39 -3.44 -6.37
CA GLU A 113 14.76 -3.97 -6.27
C GLU A 113 14.78 -5.50 -6.31
#